data_AF-A0A5C5XF87-F1
#
_entry.id   AF-A0A5C5XF87-F1
#
_cell.length_a   1.000
_cell.length_b   1.000
_cell.length_c   1.000
_cell.angle_alpha   90.00
_cell.angle_beta   90.00
_cell.angle_gamma   90.00
#
_symmetry.space_group_name_H-M   'P 1'
#
loop_
_entity.id
_entity.type
_entity.pdbx_description
1 polymer ?
#
loop_
_entity_poly.entity_id
_entity_poly.type
_entity_poly.pdbx_seq_one_letter_code
_entity_poly.pdbx_strand_id
1 'polypeptide(L)' 'MNNEQDTTPSCMEDRRKQLRQLQHDIKTHLGIVTMGLHTLESARDEPETFAEICRMIKESGAEPLMEIVSEILEIACSE' A
#
# COMPACT_ATOMS: atom_id res chain seq x y z
N MET A 1 22.72 -39.44 -17.21
CA MET A 1 21.25 -39.47 -17.29
C MET A 1 20.74 -39.38 -15.86
N ASN A 2 19.95 -38.42 -15.40
CA ASN A 2 19.37 -37.19 -15.93
C ASN A 2 19.12 -36.28 -14.72
N ASN A 3 19.12 -34.97 -14.98
CA ASN A 3 18.75 -33.89 -14.08
C ASN A 3 17.50 -34.18 -13.23
N GLU A 4 17.64 -34.10 -11.92
CA GLU A 4 16.53 -33.75 -11.03
C GLU A 4 16.70 -32.29 -10.62
N GLN A 5 16.37 -31.41 -11.57
CA GLN A 5 16.04 -30.02 -11.28
C GLN A 5 14.67 -30.02 -10.59
N ASP A 6 14.64 -30.27 -9.28
CA ASP A 6 13.53 -29.80 -8.45
C ASP A 6 13.79 -28.34 -8.08
N THR A 7 13.76 -27.49 -9.11
CA THR A 7 13.82 -26.04 -8.96
C THR A 7 12.50 -25.56 -8.41
N THR A 8 12.45 -25.25 -7.11
CA THR A 8 11.39 -24.60 -6.34
C THR A 8 10.64 -23.49 -7.13
N PRO A 9 9.53 -23.77 -7.84
CA PRO A 9 8.83 -22.75 -8.63
C PRO A 9 7.80 -21.98 -7.77
N SER A 10 7.18 -22.68 -6.81
CA SER A 10 6.07 -22.16 -5.97
C SER A 10 6.49 -20.90 -5.20
N CYS A 11 7.65 -20.92 -4.54
CA CYS A 11 8.09 -19.84 -3.67
C CYS A 11 8.30 -18.50 -4.42
N MET A 12 8.84 -18.54 -5.64
CA MET A 12 9.03 -17.32 -6.44
C MET A 12 7.73 -16.77 -7.02
N GLU A 13 6.81 -17.64 -7.43
CA GLU A 13 5.52 -17.24 -7.97
C GLU A 13 4.59 -16.65 -6.89
N ASP A 14 4.61 -17.24 -5.70
CA ASP A 14 3.91 -16.75 -4.51
C ASP A 14 4.44 -15.39 -4.07
N ARG A 15 5.77 -15.23 -3.98
CA ARG A 15 6.42 -13.95 -3.68
C ARG A 15 6.06 -12.88 -4.71
N ARG A 16 6.03 -13.22 -6.00
CA ARG A 16 5.64 -12.28 -7.07
C ARG A 16 4.18 -11.87 -6.97
N LYS A 17 3.29 -12.78 -6.54
CA LYS A 17 1.88 -12.47 -6.30
C LYS A 17 1.70 -11.51 -5.12
N GLN A 18 2.41 -11.75 -4.02
CA GLN A 18 2.42 -10.86 -2.85
C GLN A 18 2.89 -9.45 -3.22
N LEU A 19 4.01 -9.33 -3.95
CA LEU A 19 4.52 -8.02 -4.40
C LEU A 19 3.53 -7.26 -5.29
N ARG A 20 2.79 -7.97 -6.17
CA ARG A 20 1.74 -7.33 -6.98
C ARG A 20 0.57 -6.84 -6.14
N GLN A 21 0.20 -7.58 -5.10
CA GLN A 21 -0.85 -7.19 -4.17
C GLN A 21 -0.44 -5.93 -3.40
N LEU A 22 0.76 -5.94 -2.80
CA LEU A 22 1.31 -4.77 -2.10
C LEU A 22 1.41 -3.55 -3.02
N GLN A 23 1.82 -3.73 -4.28
CA GLN A 23 1.85 -2.64 -5.27
C GLN A 23 0.45 -2.06 -5.54
N HIS A 24 -0.56 -2.91 -5.66
CA HIS A 24 -1.95 -2.47 -5.85
C HIS A 24 -2.45 -1.69 -4.64
N ASP A 25 -2.15 -2.17 -3.44
CA ASP A 25 -2.63 -1.58 -2.19
C ASP A 25 -1.96 -0.22 -1.94
N ILE A 26 -0.65 -0.11 -2.18
CA ILE A 26 0.07 1.18 -2.17
C ILE A 26 -0.61 2.18 -3.10
N LYS A 27 -0.89 1.79 -4.36
CA LYS A 27 -1.52 2.69 -5.33
C LYS A 27 -2.89 3.15 -4.88
N THR A 28 -3.67 2.25 -4.27
CA THR A 28 -5.01 2.55 -3.78
C THR A 28 -4.96 3.61 -2.69
N HIS A 29 -4.17 3.38 -1.64
CA HIS A 29 -4.09 4.32 -0.51
C HIS A 29 -3.41 5.64 -0.90
N LEU A 30 -2.40 5.61 -1.77
CA LEU A 30 -1.78 6.83 -2.31
C LEU A 30 -2.78 7.64 -3.15
N GLY A 31 -3.67 6.96 -3.88
CA GLY A 31 -4.77 7.59 -4.61
C GLY A 31 -5.72 8.34 -3.69
N ILE A 32 -6.08 7.72 -2.56
CA ILE A 32 -6.92 8.35 -1.52
C ILE A 32 -6.24 9.60 -0.95
N VAL A 33 -4.94 9.52 -0.59
CA VAL A 33 -4.18 10.68 -0.13
C VAL A 33 -4.18 11.79 -1.17
N THR A 34 -3.88 11.46 -2.43
CA THR A 34 -3.79 12.44 -3.53
C THR A 34 -5.12 13.14 -3.76
N MET A 35 -6.21 12.38 -3.86
CA MET A 35 -7.55 12.94 -4.05
C MET A 35 -8.01 13.77 -2.84
N GLY A 36 -7.72 13.29 -1.63
CA GLY A 36 -8.02 14.03 -0.40
C GLY A 36 -7.30 15.36 -0.35
N LEU A 37 -6.00 15.40 -0.66
CA LEU A 37 -5.21 16.63 -0.70
C LEU A 37 -5.76 17.64 -1.72
N HIS A 38 -6.17 17.18 -2.92
CA HIS A 38 -6.85 18.04 -3.88
C HIS A 38 -8.19 18.57 -3.37
N THR A 39 -8.92 17.76 -2.60
CA THR A 39 -10.23 18.15 -2.06
C THR A 39 -10.09 19.15 -0.90
N LEU A 40 -9.01 19.09 -0.12
CA LEU A 40 -8.74 20.02 0.98
C LEU A 40 -8.69 21.48 0.52
N GLU A 41 -8.15 21.76 -0.67
CA GLU A 41 -8.12 23.13 -1.22
C GLU A 41 -9.52 23.71 -1.37
N SER A 42 -10.48 22.89 -1.77
CA SER A 42 -11.88 23.30 -1.96
C SER A 42 -12.64 23.45 -0.63
N ALA A 43 -12.23 22.72 0.41
CA ALA A 43 -12.87 22.72 1.72
C ALA A 43 -12.24 23.68 2.74
N ARG A 44 -11.27 24.51 2.34
CA ARG A 44 -10.45 25.34 3.25
C ARG A 44 -11.26 26.27 4.17
N ASP A 45 -12.42 26.73 3.69
CA ASP A 45 -13.29 27.69 4.38
C ASP A 45 -14.45 26.97 5.12
N GLU A 46 -14.45 25.64 5.13
CA GLU A 46 -15.44 24.77 5.78
C GLU A 46 -14.75 23.87 6.82
N PRO A 47 -14.60 24.31 8.09
CA PRO A 47 -13.78 23.61 9.08
C PRO A 47 -14.17 22.15 9.33
N GLU A 48 -15.48 21.86 9.34
CA GLU A 48 -16.00 20.51 9.56
C GLU A 48 -15.66 19.58 8.39
N THR A 49 -15.93 20.04 7.15
CA THR A 49 -15.58 19.34 5.91
C THR A 49 -14.07 19.11 5.82
N PHE A 50 -13.27 20.14 6.14
CA PHE A 50 -11.81 20.05 6.14
C PHE A 50 -11.30 19.00 7.13
N ALA A 51 -11.83 18.99 8.35
CA ALA A 51 -11.48 18.02 9.38
C ALA A 51 -11.87 16.59 8.97
N GLU A 52 -13.03 16.42 8.32
CA GLU A 52 -13.46 15.13 7.78
C GLU A 52 -12.52 14.61 6.67
N ILE A 53 -12.14 15.47 5.73
CA ILE A 53 -11.19 15.09 4.67
C ILE A 53 -9.82 14.75 5.28
N CYS A 54 -9.35 15.52 6.26
CA CYS A 54 -8.09 15.21 6.95
C CYS A 54 -8.12 13.85 7.64
N ARG A 55 -9.23 13.53 8.32
CA ARG A 55 -9.45 12.23 8.95
C ARG A 55 -9.46 11.11 7.92
N MET A 56 -10.14 11.28 6.80
CA MET A 56 -10.15 10.31 5.70
C MET A 56 -8.74 10.08 5.12
N ILE A 57 -7.98 11.15 4.85
CA ILE A 57 -6.58 11.04 4.38
C ILE A 57 -5.74 10.23 5.38
N LYS A 58 -5.92 10.47 6.68
CA LYS A 58 -5.18 9.79 7.73
C LYS A 58 -5.57 8.31 7.81
N GLU A 59 -6.84 8.01 8.07
CA GLU A 59 -7.33 6.66 8.40
C GLU A 59 -7.37 5.74 7.17
N SER A 60 -7.69 6.28 5.99
CA SER A 60 -7.85 5.47 4.76
C SER A 60 -6.68 5.58 3.79
N GLY A 61 -5.76 6.53 4.02
CA GLY A 61 -4.59 6.76 3.17
C GLY A 61 -3.29 6.49 3.90
N ALA A 62 -2.93 7.37 4.84
CA ALA A 62 -1.61 7.38 5.47
C ALA A 62 -1.37 6.19 6.41
N GLU A 63 -2.33 5.84 7.26
CA GLU A 63 -2.19 4.73 8.20
C GLU A 63 -2.00 3.37 7.49
N PRO A 64 -2.86 2.97 6.52
CA PRO A 64 -2.64 1.75 5.77
C PRO A 64 -1.32 1.73 4.98
N LEU A 65 -0.87 2.88 4.47
CA LEU A 65 0.44 2.97 3.81
C LEU A 65 1.60 2.63 4.76
N MET A 66 1.53 3.08 6.02
CA MET A 66 2.54 2.76 7.02
C MET A 66 2.56 1.26 7.36
N GLU A 67 1.39 0.62 7.42
CA GLU A 67 1.26 -0.82 7.62
C GLU A 67 1.88 -1.60 6.45
N ILE A 68 1.54 -1.24 5.21
CA ILE A 68 2.08 -1.90 4.01
C ILE A 68 3.60 -1.73 3.90
N VAL A 69 4.14 -0.55 4.23
CA VAL A 69 5.59 -0.33 4.26
C VAL A 69 6.24 -1.23 5.31
N SER A 70 5.61 -1.41 6.48
CA SER A 70 6.11 -2.30 7.52
C SER A 70 6.13 -3.76 7.04
N GLU A 71 5.07 -4.22 6.38
CA GLU A 71 5.01 -5.57 5.79
C GLU A 71 6.09 -5.78 4.73
N ILE A 72 6.35 -4.77 3.87
CA ILE A 72 7.45 -4.84 2.89
C ILE A 72 8.80 -4.96 3.57
N LEU A 73 9.04 -4.19 4.64
CA LEU A 73 10.28 -4.25 5.40
C LEU A 73 10.45 -5.60 6.10
N GLU A 74 9.39 -6.18 6.65
CA GLU A 74 9.42 -7.53 7.23
C GLU A 74 9.79 -8.57 6.17
N ILE A 75 9.17 -8.54 4.99
CA ILE A 75 9.49 -9.45 3.89
C ILE A 75 10.94 -9.27 3.41
N ALA A 76 11.45 -8.04 3.37
CA ALA A 76 12.79 -7.73 2.89
C ALA A 76 13.90 -8.06 3.91
N CYS A 77 13.60 -7.95 5.20
CA CYS A 77 14.57 -8.12 6.29
C CYS A 77 14.54 -9.51 6.96
N SER A 78 13.57 -10.36 6.63
CA SER A 78 13.45 -11.73 7.19
C SER A 78 14.39 -12.76 6.53
N GLU A 79 15.61 -12.35 6.13
CA GLU A 79 16.68 -13.23 5.64
C GLU A 79 17.46 -13.91 6.78
#